data_AF-A0A1C1YTS5-F1
#
_entry.id   AF-A0A1C1YTS5-F1
#
_cell.length_a   1.000
_cell.length_b   1.000
_cell.length_c   1.000
_cell.angle_alpha   90.00
_cell.angle_beta   90.00
_cell.angle_gamma   90.00
#
_symmetry.space_group_name_H-M   'P 1'
#
loop_
_entity.id
_entity.type
_entity.pdbx_description
1 polymer ?
#
loop_
_entity_poly.entity_id
_entity_poly.type
_entity_poly.pdbx_seq_one_letter_code
_entity_poly.pdbx_strand_id
1 'polypeptide(L)'
;MKFLGSTFEATRGVPMQRNFTRPILKREYREAIAMTEASDCDLADLFMEGVTDTNDDASSVQSRGAMKFVAVADRIVGDFEQDQRLTDDDVERIAMALNAYHFAANTFRRHQQFELSADFYTVAARVGFALAKSIDRPGEFDARRLASLFDLTDRSYMRARAVCKETGADDRVQQIFIDNRDFRLRRASLEKHRYQQLVLSCWRLLSGYGTSLLRISMSFLIWVMLLAHVYVWLHGLAAPRYPAALWESLLQTLGETRSTTPKSVFIDGALRVSGFFWTALLGQLILQRVLARA
;
A
#
# COMPACT_ATOMS: atom_id res chain seq x y z
N MET A 1 -4.07 -18.57 -10.88
CA MET A 1 -3.96 -17.14 -11.31
C MET A 1 -2.66 -16.62 -10.68
N LYS A 2 -1.62 -16.37 -11.50
CA LYS A 2 -0.21 -16.13 -11.11
C LYS A 2 0.00 -14.75 -10.47
N PHE A 3 -0.47 -14.53 -9.24
CA PHE A 3 -0.52 -13.17 -8.66
C PHE A 3 0.78 -12.68 -8.04
N LEU A 4 1.59 -13.57 -7.48
CA LEU A 4 2.89 -13.19 -6.93
C LEU A 4 3.93 -13.09 -8.05
N GLY A 5 3.82 -13.93 -9.10
CA GLY A 5 4.70 -13.94 -10.26
C GLY A 5 4.54 -12.66 -11.04
N SER A 6 3.30 -12.26 -11.36
CA SER A 6 3.05 -10.99 -12.05
C SER A 6 3.30 -9.73 -11.21
N THR A 7 3.20 -9.77 -9.87
CA THR A 7 3.55 -8.60 -9.02
C THR A 7 5.05 -8.51 -8.73
N PHE A 8 5.76 -9.64 -8.64
CA PHE A 8 7.22 -9.66 -8.62
C PHE A 8 7.81 -9.36 -9.99
N GLU A 9 7.31 -9.92 -11.09
CA GLU A 9 7.69 -9.62 -12.48
C GLU A 9 7.39 -8.15 -12.85
N ALA A 10 6.27 -7.57 -12.38
CA ALA A 10 6.04 -6.13 -12.53
C ALA A 10 7.05 -5.26 -11.75
N THR A 11 7.86 -5.88 -10.87
CA THR A 11 8.97 -5.24 -10.16
C THR A 11 10.33 -5.81 -10.57
N ARG A 12 10.39 -6.72 -11.55
CA ARG A 12 11.55 -7.52 -11.93
C ARG A 12 11.50 -7.85 -13.43
N GLY A 13 12.32 -7.27 -14.30
CA GLY A 13 13.71 -7.73 -14.40
C GLY A 13 14.01 -8.85 -13.42
N VAL A 14 13.71 -10.09 -13.82
CA VAL A 14 13.94 -11.38 -13.12
C VAL A 14 14.98 -11.24 -11.99
N PRO A 15 14.77 -11.80 -10.77
CA PRO A 15 15.86 -11.84 -9.79
C PRO A 15 17.11 -12.39 -10.50
N MET A 16 18.22 -11.66 -10.47
CA MET A 16 19.46 -11.85 -11.29
C MET A 16 19.67 -10.94 -12.53
N GLN A 17 18.71 -10.12 -12.96
CA GLN A 17 18.87 -9.20 -14.12
C GLN A 17 18.62 -7.72 -13.78
N ARG A 18 19.16 -7.23 -12.67
CA ARG A 18 19.16 -5.80 -12.38
C ARG A 18 20.13 -5.06 -13.31
N ASN A 19 19.60 -4.09 -14.05
CA ASN A 19 20.42 -3.18 -14.85
C ASN A 19 20.78 -1.95 -14.01
N PHE A 20 21.98 -1.98 -13.42
CA PHE A 20 22.55 -0.79 -12.79
C PHE A 20 23.20 0.10 -13.84
N THR A 21 22.83 1.38 -13.87
CA THR A 21 23.44 2.39 -14.76
C THR A 21 24.91 2.61 -14.44
N ARG A 22 25.31 2.46 -13.17
CA ARG A 22 26.71 2.61 -12.73
C ARG A 22 27.45 1.26 -12.86
N PRO A 23 28.56 1.19 -13.65
CA PRO A 23 29.29 -0.06 -13.84
C PRO A 23 29.85 -0.67 -12.56
N ILE A 24 30.28 0.15 -11.60
CA ILE A 24 30.82 -0.33 -10.33
C ILE A 24 29.77 -1.07 -9.50
N LEU A 25 28.55 -0.51 -9.41
CA LEU A 25 27.41 -1.12 -8.72
C LEU A 25 27.00 -2.44 -9.39
N LYS A 26 27.04 -2.49 -10.73
CA LYS A 26 26.79 -3.72 -11.49
C LYS A 26 27.81 -4.81 -11.17
N ARG A 27 29.10 -4.44 -11.05
CA ARG A 27 30.17 -5.38 -10.70
C ARG A 27 30.00 -5.88 -9.27
N GLU A 28 29.83 -4.98 -8.31
CA GLU A 28 29.65 -5.33 -6.88
C GLU A 28 28.42 -6.20 -6.66
N TYR A 29 27.31 -5.92 -7.34
CA TYR A 29 26.13 -6.78 -7.29
C TYR A 29 26.38 -8.18 -7.86
N ARG A 30 27.11 -8.29 -8.98
CA ARG A 30 27.46 -9.61 -9.56
C ARG A 30 28.36 -10.42 -8.65
N GLU A 31 29.34 -9.78 -8.03
CA GLU A 31 30.21 -10.42 -7.03
C GLU A 31 29.39 -10.91 -5.83
N ALA A 32 28.50 -10.06 -5.31
CA ALA A 32 27.62 -10.43 -4.20
C ALA A 32 26.63 -11.56 -4.55
N ILE A 33 26.05 -11.56 -5.76
CA ILE A 33 25.19 -12.67 -6.22
C ILE A 33 25.99 -13.97 -6.33
N ALA A 34 27.19 -13.93 -6.92
CA ALA A 34 28.04 -15.11 -7.02
C ALA A 34 28.41 -15.68 -5.64
N MET A 35 28.56 -14.83 -4.61
CA MET A 35 28.73 -15.28 -3.22
C MET A 35 27.50 -16.04 -2.72
N THR A 36 26.28 -15.58 -3.00
CA THR A 36 25.04 -16.28 -2.60
C THR A 36 24.80 -17.61 -3.34
N GLU A 37 25.49 -17.84 -4.46
CA GLU A 37 25.44 -19.09 -5.24
C GLU A 37 26.50 -20.09 -4.80
N ALA A 38 27.49 -19.67 -3.99
CA ALA A 38 28.50 -20.57 -3.47
C ALA A 38 27.90 -21.58 -2.48
N SER A 39 28.30 -22.84 -2.59
CA SER A 39 27.71 -23.97 -1.84
C SER A 39 27.83 -23.84 -0.32
N ASP A 40 28.81 -23.08 0.17
CA ASP A 40 29.10 -22.89 1.60
C ASP A 40 28.59 -21.53 2.13
N CYS A 41 27.83 -20.76 1.34
CA CYS A 41 27.37 -19.44 1.75
C CYS A 41 26.12 -19.52 2.63
N ASP A 42 26.27 -19.13 3.90
CA ASP A 42 25.13 -18.76 4.74
C ASP A 42 24.69 -17.32 4.38
N LEU A 43 23.42 -17.18 3.98
CA LEU A 43 22.83 -15.88 3.66
C LEU A 43 22.77 -14.94 4.87
N ALA A 44 22.69 -15.48 6.09
CA ALA A 44 22.74 -14.69 7.31
C ALA A 44 24.13 -14.07 7.52
N ASP A 45 25.20 -14.82 7.24
CA ASP A 45 26.57 -14.31 7.34
C ASP A 45 26.81 -13.21 6.31
N LEU A 46 26.40 -13.43 5.05
CA LEU A 46 26.53 -12.40 4.01
C LEU A 46 25.70 -11.14 4.32
N PHE A 47 24.54 -11.31 4.97
CA PHE A 47 23.75 -10.18 5.49
C PHE A 47 24.52 -9.41 6.56
N MET A 48 25.14 -10.10 7.52
CA MET A 48 25.92 -9.48 8.60
C MET A 48 27.20 -8.81 8.09
N GLU A 49 27.84 -9.37 7.06
CA GLU A 49 28.91 -8.69 6.35
C GLU A 49 28.41 -7.38 5.72
N GLY A 50 27.22 -7.38 5.11
CA GLY A 50 26.59 -6.16 4.60
C GLY A 50 26.35 -5.10 5.69
N VAL A 51 25.93 -5.52 6.89
CA VAL A 51 25.79 -4.62 8.06
C VAL A 51 27.14 -4.01 8.42
N THR A 52 28.20 -4.83 8.45
CA THR A 52 29.56 -4.39 8.78
C THR A 52 30.07 -3.38 7.74
N ASP A 53 29.98 -3.73 6.45
CA ASP A 53 30.43 -2.90 5.34
C ASP A 53 29.67 -1.55 5.26
N THR A 54 28.38 -1.52 5.63
CA THR A 54 27.57 -0.28 5.59
C THR A 54 27.77 0.65 6.78
N ASN A 55 28.52 0.22 7.79
CA ASN A 55 28.96 1.03 8.92
C ASN A 55 30.43 1.51 8.78
N ASP A 56 31.15 1.05 7.75
CA ASP A 56 32.49 1.52 7.41
C ASP A 56 32.46 2.98 6.92
N ASP A 57 33.52 3.76 7.14
CA ASP A 57 33.58 5.17 6.72
C ASP A 57 33.77 5.34 5.20
N ALA A 58 34.29 4.33 4.51
CA ALA A 58 34.54 4.38 3.08
C ALA A 58 33.27 4.17 2.24
N SER A 59 32.88 5.19 1.49
CA SER A 59 31.69 5.19 0.60
C SER A 59 31.62 4.01 -0.39
N SER A 60 32.78 3.53 -0.87
CA SER A 60 32.87 2.36 -1.74
C SER A 60 32.56 1.04 -1.00
N VAL A 61 32.98 0.93 0.26
CA VAL A 61 32.67 -0.23 1.12
C VAL A 61 31.18 -0.21 1.47
N GLN A 62 30.63 0.96 1.82
CA GLN A 62 29.19 1.10 2.07
C GLN A 62 28.33 0.71 0.86
N SER A 63 28.73 1.11 -0.37
CA SER A 63 28.03 0.72 -1.60
C SER A 63 28.07 -0.78 -1.84
N ARG A 64 29.21 -1.43 -1.57
CA ARG A 64 29.36 -2.89 -1.63
C ARG A 64 28.48 -3.60 -0.61
N GLY A 65 28.46 -3.11 0.63
CA GLY A 65 27.57 -3.63 1.68
C GLY A 65 26.09 -3.52 1.29
N ALA A 66 25.69 -2.42 0.65
CA ALA A 66 24.34 -2.29 0.10
C ALA A 66 24.04 -3.36 -0.97
N MET A 67 25.02 -3.69 -1.82
CA MET A 67 24.85 -4.75 -2.83
C MET A 67 24.77 -6.15 -2.24
N LYS A 68 25.50 -6.43 -1.14
CA LYS A 68 25.34 -7.69 -0.38
C LYS A 68 23.90 -7.86 0.10
N PHE A 69 23.31 -6.81 0.68
CA PHE A 69 21.90 -6.84 1.06
C PHE A 69 20.96 -7.12 -0.12
N VAL A 70 21.18 -6.45 -1.27
CA VAL A 70 20.33 -6.66 -2.46
C VAL A 70 20.46 -8.10 -2.97
N ALA A 71 21.67 -8.66 -3.00
CA ALA A 71 21.92 -10.03 -3.44
C ALA A 71 21.25 -11.06 -2.53
N VAL A 72 21.42 -10.94 -1.21
CA VAL A 72 20.75 -11.80 -0.22
C VAL A 72 19.22 -11.78 -0.43
N ALA A 73 18.65 -10.58 -0.57
CA ALA A 73 17.22 -10.43 -0.75
C ALA A 73 16.72 -11.01 -2.09
N ASP A 74 17.46 -10.77 -3.18
CA ASP A 74 17.13 -11.31 -4.51
C ASP A 74 17.20 -12.84 -4.51
N ARG A 75 18.17 -13.46 -3.82
CA ARG A 75 18.29 -14.92 -3.65
C ARG A 75 17.10 -15.49 -2.90
N ILE A 76 16.80 -14.98 -1.71
CA ILE A 76 15.69 -15.44 -0.87
C ILE A 76 14.36 -15.40 -1.62
N VAL A 77 14.10 -14.27 -2.28
CA VAL A 77 12.83 -14.09 -2.98
C VAL A 77 12.82 -14.85 -4.32
N GLY A 78 13.98 -15.11 -4.92
CA GLY A 78 14.11 -16.00 -6.08
C GLY A 78 13.77 -17.46 -5.77
N ASP A 79 14.09 -17.92 -4.56
CA ASP A 79 13.76 -19.27 -4.06
C ASP A 79 12.30 -19.44 -3.65
N PHE A 80 11.54 -18.34 -3.53
CA PHE A 80 10.18 -18.39 -3.00
C PHE A 80 9.17 -18.85 -4.07
N GLU A 81 8.78 -20.12 -4.02
CA GLU A 81 7.73 -20.70 -4.86
C GLU A 81 6.33 -20.38 -4.33
N GLN A 82 5.43 -19.97 -5.23
CA GLN A 82 4.16 -19.31 -4.86
C GLN A 82 3.00 -20.26 -4.55
N ASP A 83 3.16 -21.54 -4.89
CA ASP A 83 2.11 -22.55 -4.70
C ASP A 83 2.36 -23.41 -3.46
N GLN A 84 3.41 -23.10 -2.67
CA GLN A 84 3.68 -23.78 -1.41
C GLN A 84 2.96 -23.10 -0.24
N ARG A 85 2.46 -23.90 0.70
CA ARG A 85 1.91 -23.39 1.94
C ARG A 85 3.05 -22.76 2.75
N LEU A 86 2.93 -21.47 3.06
CA LEU A 86 3.90 -20.73 3.87
C LEU A 86 4.18 -21.43 5.21
N THR A 87 5.46 -21.63 5.49
CA THR A 87 5.97 -22.09 6.79
C THR A 87 6.49 -20.91 7.63
N ASP A 88 6.71 -21.11 8.93
CA ASP A 88 7.34 -20.09 9.78
C ASP A 88 8.75 -19.70 9.28
N ASP A 89 9.49 -20.69 8.75
CA ASP A 89 10.82 -20.47 8.17
C ASP A 89 10.75 -19.59 6.92
N ASP A 90 9.73 -19.76 6.07
CA ASP A 90 9.52 -18.88 4.91
C ASP A 90 9.23 -17.44 5.33
N VAL A 91 8.44 -17.25 6.39
CA VAL A 91 8.17 -15.91 6.95
C VAL A 91 9.46 -15.27 7.44
N GLU A 92 10.34 -16.04 8.07
CA GLU A 92 11.64 -15.58 8.55
C GLU A 92 12.60 -15.22 7.41
N ARG A 93 12.68 -16.06 6.38
CA ARG A 93 13.46 -15.76 5.17
C ARG A 93 12.94 -14.49 4.49
N ILE A 94 11.63 -14.37 4.29
CA ILE A 94 11.02 -13.17 3.70
C ILE A 94 11.27 -11.93 4.57
N ALA A 95 11.24 -12.07 5.90
CA ALA A 95 11.59 -11.01 6.83
C ALA A 95 13.04 -10.52 6.61
N MET A 96 13.98 -11.45 6.44
CA MET A 96 15.37 -11.12 6.13
C MET A 96 15.48 -10.39 4.80
N ALA A 97 14.81 -10.86 3.74
CA ALA A 97 14.83 -10.19 2.43
C ALA A 97 14.26 -8.75 2.49
N LEU A 98 13.15 -8.57 3.21
CA LEU A 98 12.52 -7.27 3.40
C LEU A 98 13.46 -6.30 4.13
N ASN A 99 14.07 -6.76 5.23
CA ASN A 99 15.07 -5.98 5.97
C ASN A 99 16.26 -5.63 5.08
N ALA A 100 16.78 -6.59 4.32
CA ALA A 100 17.94 -6.40 3.45
C ALA A 100 17.67 -5.30 2.40
N TYR A 101 16.56 -5.37 1.65
CA TYR A 101 16.21 -4.29 0.73
C TYR A 101 16.01 -2.94 1.43
N HIS A 102 15.41 -2.92 2.63
CA HIS A 102 15.23 -1.70 3.39
C HIS A 102 16.57 -1.08 3.83
N PHE A 103 17.53 -1.89 4.27
CA PHE A 103 18.88 -1.44 4.62
C PHE A 103 19.65 -0.95 3.40
N ALA A 104 19.59 -1.67 2.27
CA ALA A 104 20.16 -1.22 1.02
C ALA A 104 19.61 0.17 0.62
N ALA A 105 18.28 0.35 0.69
CA ALA A 105 17.63 1.61 0.39
C ALA A 105 18.09 2.78 1.30
N ASN A 106 18.31 2.50 2.59
CA ASN A 106 18.89 3.48 3.52
C ASN A 106 20.31 3.89 3.11
N THR A 107 21.15 2.92 2.75
CA THR A 107 22.52 3.19 2.31
C THR A 107 22.55 4.01 1.02
N PHE A 108 21.75 3.65 0.02
CA PHE A 108 21.66 4.45 -1.21
C PHE A 108 21.13 5.87 -0.96
N ARG A 109 20.18 6.04 -0.02
CA ARG A 109 19.72 7.38 0.37
C ARG A 109 20.85 8.22 0.97
N ARG A 110 21.67 7.63 1.86
CA ARG A 110 22.84 8.32 2.46
C ARG A 110 23.83 8.79 1.40
N HIS A 111 24.00 8.02 0.32
CA HIS A 111 24.83 8.38 -0.84
C HIS A 111 24.13 9.24 -1.90
N GLN A 112 22.94 9.79 -1.60
CA GLN A 112 22.16 10.61 -2.53
C GLN A 112 21.81 9.91 -3.86
N GLN A 113 21.78 8.57 -3.86
CA GLN A 113 21.31 7.75 -4.97
C GLN A 113 19.80 7.55 -4.84
N PHE A 114 19.05 8.63 -4.95
CA PHE A 114 17.62 8.68 -4.63
C PHE A 114 16.77 7.72 -5.47
N GLU A 115 17.04 7.58 -6.77
CA GLU A 115 16.29 6.66 -7.63
C GLU A 115 16.42 5.20 -7.16
N LEU A 116 17.66 4.74 -6.90
CA LEU A 116 17.92 3.41 -6.36
C LEU A 116 17.30 3.23 -4.97
N SER A 117 17.41 4.24 -4.11
CA SER A 117 16.79 4.22 -2.79
C SER A 117 15.26 4.03 -2.89
N ALA A 118 14.59 4.80 -3.76
CA ALA A 118 13.15 4.67 -3.98
C ALA A 118 12.77 3.30 -4.53
N ASP A 119 13.53 2.78 -5.49
CA ASP A 119 13.31 1.46 -6.07
C ASP A 119 13.42 0.38 -5.00
N PHE A 120 14.49 0.38 -4.19
CA PHE A 120 14.67 -0.65 -3.16
C PHE A 120 13.70 -0.53 -1.98
N TYR A 121 13.29 0.69 -1.57
CA TYR A 121 12.18 0.83 -0.63
C TYR A 121 10.87 0.27 -1.18
N THR A 122 10.59 0.51 -2.47
CA THR A 122 9.40 0.00 -3.14
C THR A 122 9.43 -1.52 -3.22
N VAL A 123 10.58 -2.12 -3.57
CA VAL A 123 10.77 -3.58 -3.59
C VAL A 123 10.59 -4.17 -2.19
N ALA A 124 11.20 -3.59 -1.16
CA ALA A 124 11.02 -4.04 0.23
C ALA A 124 9.54 -4.05 0.62
N ALA A 125 8.82 -2.98 0.32
CA ALA A 125 7.40 -2.87 0.63
C ALA A 125 6.54 -3.89 -0.16
N ARG A 126 6.87 -4.12 -1.42
CA ARG A 126 6.17 -5.12 -2.25
C ARG A 126 6.39 -6.55 -1.78
N VAL A 127 7.61 -6.87 -1.32
CA VAL A 127 7.91 -8.17 -0.67
C VAL A 127 7.02 -8.38 0.56
N GLY A 128 6.91 -7.36 1.41
CA GLY A 128 6.03 -7.42 2.58
C GLY A 128 4.55 -7.53 2.22
N PHE A 129 4.10 -6.84 1.18
CA PHE A 129 2.73 -6.95 0.71
C PHE A 129 2.43 -8.31 0.07
N ALA A 130 3.38 -8.87 -0.68
CA ALA A 130 3.32 -10.22 -1.21
C ALA A 130 3.15 -11.25 -0.10
N LEU A 131 3.93 -11.15 0.98
CA LEU A 131 3.75 -11.98 2.17
C LEU A 131 2.35 -11.82 2.76
N ALA A 132 1.90 -10.57 2.98
CA ALA A 132 0.56 -10.31 3.52
C ALA A 132 -0.56 -10.90 2.65
N LYS A 133 -0.41 -10.93 1.32
CA LYS A 133 -1.37 -11.58 0.43
C LYS A 133 -1.38 -13.10 0.59
N SER A 134 -0.23 -13.70 0.82
CA SER A 134 -0.02 -15.15 0.91
C SER A 134 -0.50 -15.76 2.23
N ILE A 135 -0.68 -14.94 3.28
CA ILE A 135 -1.22 -15.40 4.56
C ILE A 135 -2.74 -15.58 4.45
N ASP A 136 -3.21 -16.82 4.36
CA ASP A 136 -4.65 -17.12 4.31
C ASP A 136 -5.30 -17.16 5.71
N ARG A 137 -4.55 -17.59 6.73
CA ARG A 137 -5.03 -17.74 8.11
C ARG A 137 -4.13 -16.97 9.08
N PRO A 138 -4.59 -15.84 9.65
CA PRO A 138 -3.76 -14.95 10.47
C PRO A 138 -3.35 -15.54 11.84
N GLY A 139 -3.85 -16.72 12.21
CA GLY A 139 -3.52 -17.38 13.49
C GLY A 139 -2.43 -18.45 13.39
N GLU A 140 -1.86 -18.69 12.21
CA GLU A 140 -0.83 -19.74 12.01
C GLU A 140 0.59 -19.26 12.32
N PHE A 141 0.81 -17.94 12.44
CA PHE A 141 2.13 -17.33 12.61
C PHE A 141 2.17 -16.42 13.85
N ASP A 142 3.38 -16.15 14.37
CA ASP A 142 3.57 -15.22 15.50
C ASP A 142 3.07 -13.80 15.16
N ALA A 143 2.04 -13.37 15.87
CA ALA A 143 1.40 -12.07 15.69
C ALA A 143 2.35 -10.88 15.92
N ARG A 144 3.30 -10.98 16.87
CA ARG A 144 4.28 -9.89 17.11
C ARG A 144 5.24 -9.76 15.93
N ARG A 145 5.71 -10.89 15.41
CA ARG A 145 6.57 -10.96 14.24
C ARG A 145 5.88 -10.35 13.02
N LEU A 146 4.64 -10.79 12.72
CA LEU A 146 3.85 -10.24 11.62
C LEU A 146 3.61 -8.74 11.76
N ALA A 147 3.28 -8.25 12.96
CA ALA A 147 3.10 -6.82 13.21
C ALA A 147 4.38 -6.02 12.89
N SER A 148 5.54 -6.51 13.34
CA SER A 148 6.83 -5.87 13.09
C SER A 148 7.15 -5.79 11.59
N LEU A 149 6.82 -6.84 10.83
CA LEU A 149 7.00 -6.90 9.38
C LEU A 149 6.06 -5.96 8.64
N PHE A 150 4.80 -5.90 9.06
CA PHE A 150 3.82 -5.00 8.49
C PHE A 150 4.17 -3.52 8.76
N ASP A 151 4.72 -3.22 9.92
CA ASP A 151 5.22 -1.87 10.24
C ASP A 151 6.44 -1.50 9.40
N LEU A 152 7.36 -2.44 9.16
CA LEU A 152 8.49 -2.20 8.26
C LEU A 152 8.04 -2.05 6.79
N THR A 153 7.02 -2.78 6.38
CA THR A 153 6.38 -2.66 5.06
C THR A 153 5.77 -1.27 4.86
N ASP A 154 4.96 -0.79 5.81
CA ASP A 154 4.35 0.55 5.73
C ASP A 154 5.43 1.65 5.74
N ARG A 155 6.44 1.53 6.61
CA ARG A 155 7.59 2.46 6.63
C ARG A 155 8.33 2.48 5.29
N SER A 156 8.51 1.33 4.65
CA SER A 156 9.17 1.23 3.35
C SER A 156 8.35 1.93 2.26
N TYR A 157 7.03 1.75 2.21
CA TYR A 157 6.16 2.50 1.29
C TYR A 157 6.22 4.01 1.54
N MET A 158 6.15 4.44 2.80
CA MET A 158 6.19 5.85 3.17
C MET A 158 7.53 6.51 2.78
N ARG A 159 8.65 5.80 2.97
CA ARG A 159 9.97 6.26 2.57
C ARG A 159 10.16 6.28 1.05
N ALA A 160 9.72 5.24 0.34
CA ALA A 160 9.71 5.23 -1.12
C ALA A 160 8.97 6.45 -1.68
N ARG A 161 7.76 6.71 -1.15
CA ARG A 161 6.94 7.86 -1.55
C ARG A 161 7.63 9.19 -1.29
N ALA A 162 8.27 9.34 -0.13
CA ALA A 162 9.00 10.56 0.21
C ALA A 162 10.17 10.79 -0.74
N VAL A 163 10.95 9.74 -1.06
CA VAL A 163 12.05 9.84 -2.03
C VAL A 163 11.53 10.16 -3.43
N CYS A 164 10.49 9.49 -3.93
CA CYS A 164 9.92 9.78 -5.24
C CYS A 164 9.38 11.22 -5.35
N LYS A 165 8.81 11.74 -4.25
CA LYS A 165 8.36 13.14 -4.19
C LYS A 165 9.54 14.11 -4.24
N GLU A 166 10.64 13.78 -3.56
CA GLU A 166 11.89 14.56 -3.57
C GLU A 166 12.52 14.61 -4.98
N THR A 167 12.39 13.53 -5.76
CA THR A 167 12.88 13.46 -7.15
C THR A 167 11.88 13.91 -8.21
N GLY A 168 10.69 14.40 -7.83
CA GLY A 168 9.65 14.85 -8.77
C GLY A 168 8.97 13.74 -9.60
N ALA A 169 9.03 12.48 -9.15
CA ALA A 169 8.44 11.34 -9.85
C ALA A 169 6.97 11.13 -9.45
N ASP A 170 6.10 12.06 -9.82
CA ASP A 170 4.70 12.13 -9.36
C ASP A 170 3.87 10.87 -9.68
N ASP A 171 4.06 10.28 -10.87
CA ASP A 171 3.38 9.03 -11.25
C ASP A 171 3.75 7.88 -10.30
N ARG A 172 5.03 7.80 -9.91
CA ARG A 172 5.51 6.80 -8.95
C ARG A 172 4.99 7.08 -7.55
N VAL A 173 4.88 8.34 -7.13
CA VAL A 173 4.28 8.74 -5.85
C VAL A 173 2.82 8.26 -5.76
N GLN A 174 2.05 8.44 -6.84
CA GLN A 174 0.67 8.00 -6.91
C GLN A 174 0.58 6.47 -6.87
N GLN A 175 1.41 5.76 -7.64
CA GLN A 175 1.42 4.29 -7.64
C GLN A 175 1.78 3.72 -6.26
N ILE A 176 2.80 4.26 -5.59
CA ILE A 176 3.21 3.86 -4.24
C ILE A 176 2.08 4.10 -3.23
N PHE A 177 1.35 5.20 -3.37
CA PHE A 177 0.20 5.48 -2.52
C PHE A 177 -0.93 4.46 -2.70
N ILE A 178 -1.23 4.09 -3.95
CA ILE A 178 -2.22 3.06 -4.28
C ILE A 178 -1.80 1.70 -3.70
N ASP A 179 -0.54 1.31 -3.91
CA ASP A 179 0.01 0.05 -3.40
C ASP A 179 -0.05 0.00 -1.85
N ASN A 180 0.33 1.09 -1.17
CA ASN A 180 0.28 1.16 0.30
C ASN A 180 -1.17 1.08 0.83
N ARG A 181 -2.12 1.76 0.20
CA ARG A 181 -3.55 1.66 0.58
C ARG A 181 -4.03 0.21 0.49
N ASP A 182 -3.71 -0.49 -0.58
CA ASP A 182 -4.11 -1.88 -0.79
C ASP A 182 -3.40 -2.83 0.20
N PHE A 183 -2.15 -2.54 0.56
CA PHE A 183 -1.46 -3.22 1.67
C PHE A 183 -2.17 -3.00 3.01
N ARG A 184 -2.48 -1.75 3.38
CA ARG A 184 -3.19 -1.42 4.64
C ARG A 184 -4.56 -2.08 4.72
N LEU A 185 -5.26 -2.21 3.58
CA LEU A 185 -6.50 -2.98 3.49
C LEU A 185 -6.29 -4.45 3.84
N ARG A 186 -5.25 -5.08 3.27
CA ARG A 186 -4.91 -6.47 3.56
C ARG A 186 -4.49 -6.65 5.02
N ARG A 187 -3.65 -5.76 5.55
CA ARG A 187 -3.27 -5.76 6.97
C ARG A 187 -4.50 -5.68 7.88
N ALA A 188 -5.39 -4.71 7.63
CA ALA A 188 -6.62 -4.56 8.42
C ALA A 188 -7.52 -5.80 8.32
N SER A 189 -7.52 -6.49 7.17
CA SER A 189 -8.18 -7.80 6.98
C SER A 189 -7.63 -8.87 7.91
N LEU A 190 -6.30 -9.03 7.94
CA LEU A 190 -5.61 -10.02 8.77
C LEU A 190 -5.77 -9.73 10.27
N GLU A 191 -5.69 -8.46 10.67
CA GLU A 191 -5.84 -8.00 12.07
C GLU A 191 -7.32 -7.91 12.51
N LYS A 192 -8.28 -8.27 11.65
CA LYS A 192 -9.74 -8.24 11.92
C LYS A 192 -10.28 -6.84 12.29
N HIS A 193 -9.60 -5.76 11.89
CA HIS A 193 -10.04 -4.38 12.10
C HIS A 193 -11.13 -3.96 11.10
N ARG A 194 -12.38 -4.42 11.32
CA ARG A 194 -13.53 -4.20 10.41
C ARG A 194 -13.78 -2.74 10.04
N TYR A 195 -13.68 -1.82 11.01
CA TYR A 195 -13.90 -0.39 10.75
C TYR A 195 -12.82 0.20 9.83
N GLN A 196 -11.55 -0.13 10.07
CA GLN A 196 -10.45 0.32 9.22
C GLN A 196 -10.54 -0.28 7.82
N GLN A 197 -10.93 -1.55 7.68
CA GLN A 197 -11.20 -2.17 6.38
C GLN A 197 -12.30 -1.41 5.62
N LEU A 198 -13.40 -1.07 6.29
CA LEU A 198 -14.50 -0.32 5.68
C LEU A 198 -14.03 1.05 5.20
N VAL A 199 -13.38 1.83 6.07
CA VAL A 199 -12.87 3.18 5.75
C VAL A 199 -11.90 3.13 4.56
N LEU A 200 -10.94 2.20 4.59
CA LEU A 200 -9.96 2.06 3.50
C LEU A 200 -10.61 1.53 2.21
N SER A 201 -11.68 0.74 2.30
CA SER A 201 -12.40 0.22 1.12
C SER A 201 -13.22 1.33 0.48
N CYS A 202 -13.92 2.13 1.29
CA CYS A 202 -14.56 3.36 0.85
C CYS A 202 -13.54 4.30 0.21
N TRP A 203 -12.38 4.51 0.85
CA TRP A 203 -11.31 5.31 0.27
C TRP A 203 -10.79 4.73 -1.04
N ARG A 204 -10.60 3.41 -1.14
CA ARG A 204 -10.16 2.74 -2.37
C ARG A 204 -11.15 2.95 -3.52
N LEU A 205 -12.44 2.85 -3.23
CA LEU A 205 -13.48 3.19 -4.19
C LEU A 205 -13.29 4.66 -4.60
N LEU A 206 -13.40 5.61 -3.67
CA LEU A 206 -13.35 7.05 -3.94
C LEU A 206 -12.08 7.52 -4.68
N SER A 207 -10.91 7.00 -4.32
CA SER A 207 -9.61 7.41 -4.88
C SER A 207 -9.19 6.65 -6.14
N GLY A 208 -9.71 5.43 -6.36
CA GLY A 208 -9.49 4.66 -7.58
C GLY A 208 -10.31 5.16 -8.77
N TYR A 209 -11.25 6.08 -8.53
CA TYR A 209 -12.00 6.75 -9.57
C TYR A 209 -11.21 7.97 -10.07
N GLY A 210 -10.35 7.76 -11.07
CA GLY A 210 -10.14 8.84 -12.05
C GLY A 210 -11.52 9.34 -12.50
N THR A 211 -11.70 10.66 -12.57
CA THR A 211 -12.91 11.51 -12.71
C THR A 211 -14.06 11.01 -13.63
N SER A 212 -14.46 9.76 -13.47
CA SER A 212 -15.49 9.09 -14.25
C SER A 212 -16.83 9.44 -13.63
N LEU A 213 -17.52 10.39 -14.27
CA LEU A 213 -18.82 10.90 -13.83
C LEU A 213 -19.80 9.77 -13.51
N LEU A 214 -19.85 8.71 -14.34
CA LEU A 214 -20.72 7.55 -14.13
C LEU A 214 -20.50 6.88 -12.77
N ARG A 215 -19.23 6.69 -12.37
CA ARG A 215 -18.88 5.97 -11.14
C ARG A 215 -19.07 6.83 -9.89
N ILE A 216 -18.85 8.14 -10.03
CA ILE A 216 -19.10 9.09 -8.94
C ILE A 216 -20.60 9.29 -8.75
N SER A 217 -21.40 9.32 -9.83
CA SER A 217 -22.86 9.27 -9.77
C SER A 217 -23.38 7.97 -9.13
N MET A 218 -22.77 6.82 -9.42
CA MET A 218 -23.12 5.56 -8.74
C MET A 218 -22.76 5.57 -7.25
N SER A 219 -21.61 6.13 -6.89
CA SER A 219 -21.19 6.25 -5.48
C SER A 219 -22.09 7.23 -4.71
N PHE A 220 -22.49 8.32 -5.34
CA PHE A 220 -23.50 9.26 -4.84
C PHE A 220 -24.84 8.55 -4.63
N LEU A 221 -25.29 7.74 -5.59
CA LEU A 221 -26.54 6.99 -5.48
C LEU A 221 -26.51 5.98 -4.33
N ILE A 222 -25.41 5.25 -4.16
CA ILE A 222 -25.20 4.33 -3.03
C ILE A 222 -25.25 5.10 -1.70
N TRP A 223 -24.60 6.27 -1.64
CA TRP A 223 -24.62 7.11 -0.45
C TRP A 223 -26.04 7.64 -0.14
N VAL A 224 -26.80 8.09 -1.15
CA VAL A 224 -28.20 8.51 -0.99
C VAL A 224 -29.08 7.35 -0.49
N MET A 225 -28.90 6.14 -1.03
CA MET A 225 -29.61 4.94 -0.56
C MET A 225 -29.27 4.61 0.90
N LEU A 226 -28.01 4.72 1.28
CA LEU A 226 -27.56 4.50 2.66
C LEU A 226 -28.16 5.54 3.61
N LEU A 227 -28.24 6.80 3.18
CA LEU A 227 -28.89 7.88 3.93
C LEU A 227 -30.36 7.57 4.20
N ALA A 228 -31.09 7.20 3.14
CA ALA A 228 -32.50 6.83 3.26
C ALA A 228 -32.70 5.64 4.19
N HIS A 229 -31.79 4.67 4.17
CA HIS A 229 -31.84 3.52 5.07
C HIS A 229 -31.64 3.92 6.53
N VAL A 230 -30.67 4.80 6.82
CA VAL A 230 -30.42 5.34 8.16
C VAL A 230 -31.60 6.18 8.64
N TYR A 231 -32.18 7.00 7.77
CA TYR A 231 -33.35 7.82 8.07
C TYR A 231 -34.57 6.95 8.41
N VAL A 232 -34.86 5.93 7.59
CA VAL A 232 -35.94 4.95 7.85
C VAL A 232 -35.72 4.24 9.18
N TRP A 233 -34.49 3.84 9.49
CA TRP A 233 -34.14 3.19 10.75
C TRP A 233 -34.31 4.11 11.96
N LEU A 234 -33.84 5.36 11.88
CA LEU A 234 -33.94 6.34 12.97
C LEU A 234 -35.39 6.76 13.25
N HIS A 235 -36.22 6.84 12.21
CA HIS A 235 -37.61 7.30 12.31
C HIS A 235 -38.63 6.17 12.33
N GLY A 236 -38.20 4.90 12.33
CA GLY A 236 -39.09 3.73 12.42
C GLY A 236 -40.12 3.66 11.28
N LEU A 237 -39.74 4.11 10.07
CA LEU A 237 -40.67 4.23 8.94
C LEU A 237 -40.92 2.86 8.28
N ALA A 238 -42.17 2.58 7.90
CA ALA A 238 -42.51 1.38 7.15
C ALA A 238 -41.99 1.44 5.69
N ALA A 239 -41.64 0.29 5.12
CA ALA A 239 -41.10 0.12 3.77
C ALA A 239 -41.83 0.85 2.60
N PRO A 240 -43.15 1.10 2.58
CA PRO A 240 -43.76 1.91 1.51
C PRO A 240 -43.35 3.40 1.50
N ARG A 241 -42.57 3.88 2.48
CA ARG A 241 -42.13 5.27 2.59
C ARG A 241 -40.68 5.53 2.15
N TYR A 242 -40.01 4.56 1.53
CA TYR A 242 -38.63 4.74 1.04
C TYR A 242 -38.47 5.93 0.07
N PRO A 243 -39.38 6.20 -0.89
CA PRO A 243 -39.27 7.39 -1.76
C PRO A 243 -39.35 8.71 -0.98
N ALA A 244 -40.22 8.77 0.04
CA ALA A 244 -40.30 9.93 0.93
C ALA A 244 -39.03 10.06 1.79
N ALA A 245 -38.49 8.96 2.30
CA ALA A 245 -37.24 8.96 3.05
C ALA A 245 -36.04 9.39 2.19
N LEU A 246 -35.99 9.03 0.91
CA LEU A 246 -34.97 9.51 -0.04
C LEU A 246 -35.06 11.03 -0.26
N TRP A 247 -36.29 11.54 -0.40
CA TRP A 247 -36.54 12.97 -0.56
C TRP A 247 -36.15 13.76 0.70
N GLU A 248 -36.62 13.32 1.88
CA GLU A 248 -36.28 13.92 3.17
C GLU A 248 -34.77 13.85 3.47
N SER A 249 -34.12 12.75 3.07
CA SER A 249 -32.66 12.60 3.14
C SER A 249 -31.93 13.64 2.29
N LEU A 250 -32.43 13.93 1.08
CA LEU A 250 -31.87 14.99 0.23
C LEU A 250 -32.11 16.38 0.84
N LEU A 251 -33.31 16.65 1.36
CA LEU A 251 -33.62 17.92 2.05
C LEU A 251 -32.77 18.12 3.32
N GLN A 252 -32.50 17.03 4.06
CA GLN A 252 -31.58 17.03 5.21
C GLN A 252 -30.19 17.51 4.81
N THR A 253 -29.72 17.12 3.63
CA THR A 253 -28.37 17.46 3.15
C THR A 253 -28.25 18.90 2.67
N LEU A 254 -29.37 19.51 2.28
CA LEU A 254 -29.51 20.94 2.00
C LEU A 254 -29.73 21.78 3.28
N GLY A 255 -29.90 21.13 4.43
CA GLY A 255 -30.06 21.79 5.73
C GLY A 255 -31.49 22.23 6.05
N GLU A 256 -32.48 21.82 5.26
CA GLU A 256 -33.86 22.31 5.37
C GLU A 256 -34.66 21.68 6.52
N THR A 257 -34.23 20.52 7.02
CA THR A 257 -34.93 19.80 8.09
C THR A 257 -34.10 19.79 9.38
N ARG A 258 -34.68 20.15 10.53
CA ARG A 258 -34.05 20.07 11.86
C ARG A 258 -34.58 18.88 12.65
N SER A 259 -33.70 18.03 13.15
CA SER A 259 -34.11 16.99 14.09
C SER A 259 -34.13 17.49 15.54
N THR A 260 -35.00 16.89 16.34
CA THR A 260 -35.36 17.32 17.69
C THR A 260 -34.79 16.43 18.79
N THR A 261 -34.16 15.29 18.46
CA THR A 261 -33.60 14.36 19.48
C THR A 261 -32.07 14.39 19.56
N PRO A 262 -31.45 14.23 20.73
CA PRO A 262 -29.99 14.36 20.88
C PRO A 262 -29.18 13.36 20.02
N LYS A 263 -29.67 12.13 19.86
CA LYS A 263 -29.03 11.10 19.01
C LYS A 263 -29.13 11.42 17.53
N SER A 264 -30.24 12.01 17.10
CA SER A 264 -30.43 12.40 15.71
C SER A 264 -29.70 13.69 15.35
N VAL A 265 -29.40 14.59 16.30
CA VAL A 265 -28.58 15.79 16.03
C VAL A 265 -27.16 15.45 15.57
N PHE A 266 -26.50 14.47 16.21
CA PHE A 266 -25.14 14.06 15.81
C PHE A 266 -25.15 13.36 14.44
N ILE A 267 -26.12 12.47 14.22
CA ILE A 267 -26.26 11.75 12.95
C ILE A 267 -26.63 12.73 11.83
N ASP A 268 -27.60 13.62 12.04
CA ASP A 268 -27.96 14.69 11.09
C ASP A 268 -26.76 15.58 10.76
N GLY A 269 -25.93 15.93 11.76
CA GLY A 269 -24.70 16.69 11.54
C GLY A 269 -23.72 15.96 10.61
N ALA A 270 -23.48 14.67 10.86
CA ALA A 270 -22.62 13.84 10.02
C ALA A 270 -23.21 13.66 8.60
N LEU A 271 -24.53 13.49 8.48
CA LEU A 271 -25.22 13.36 7.21
C LEU A 271 -25.17 14.66 6.40
N ARG A 272 -25.33 15.82 7.03
CA ARG A 272 -25.15 17.14 6.40
C ARG A 272 -23.74 17.36 5.88
N VAL A 273 -22.72 17.10 6.70
CA VAL A 273 -21.31 17.27 6.31
C VAL A 273 -20.97 16.34 5.15
N SER A 274 -21.39 15.07 5.23
CA SER A 274 -21.16 14.12 4.14
C SER A 274 -21.94 14.49 2.87
N GLY A 275 -23.17 14.99 3.00
CA GLY A 275 -24.00 15.39 1.88
C GLY A 275 -23.49 16.62 1.16
N PHE A 276 -23.03 17.62 1.91
CA PHE A 276 -22.37 18.80 1.34
C PHE A 276 -21.10 18.42 0.57
N PHE A 277 -20.28 17.52 1.13
CA PHE A 277 -19.10 17.01 0.44
C PHE A 277 -19.46 16.33 -0.89
N TRP A 278 -20.47 15.46 -0.87
CA TRP A 278 -20.90 14.72 -2.05
C TRP A 278 -21.55 15.59 -3.12
N THR A 279 -22.40 16.55 -2.74
CA THR A 279 -23.03 17.49 -3.69
C THR A 279 -22.00 18.47 -4.28
N ALA A 280 -21.07 18.98 -3.47
CA ALA A 280 -19.97 19.82 -3.95
C ALA A 280 -19.06 19.06 -4.93
N LEU A 281 -18.71 17.82 -4.61
CA LEU A 281 -17.91 16.96 -5.49
C LEU A 281 -18.62 16.70 -6.82
N LEU A 282 -19.92 16.36 -6.78
CA LEU A 282 -20.72 16.13 -7.98
C LEU A 282 -20.83 17.41 -8.84
N GLY A 283 -21.09 18.55 -8.20
CA GLY A 283 -21.17 19.86 -8.85
C GLY A 283 -19.86 20.27 -9.52
N GLN A 284 -18.73 20.08 -8.83
CA GLN A 284 -17.39 20.33 -9.39
C GLN A 284 -17.13 19.50 -10.65
N LEU A 285 -17.52 18.22 -10.65
CA LEU A 285 -17.31 17.33 -11.80
C LEU A 285 -18.23 17.65 -12.98
N ILE A 286 -19.48 18.01 -12.72
CA ILE A 286 -20.41 18.48 -13.75
C ILE A 286 -19.83 19.75 -14.40
N LEU A 287 -19.39 20.71 -13.57
CA LEU A 287 -18.79 21.96 -14.05
C LEU A 287 -17.52 21.69 -14.89
N GLN A 288 -16.61 20.83 -14.42
CA GLN A 288 -15.43 20.44 -15.19
C GLN A 288 -15.79 19.82 -16.55
N ARG A 289 -16.85 19.02 -16.63
CA ARG A 289 -17.31 18.46 -17.91
C ARG A 289 -17.96 19.46 -18.84
N VAL A 290 -18.70 20.42 -18.30
CA VAL A 290 -19.29 21.51 -19.09
C VAL A 290 -18.17 22.38 -19.66
N LEU A 291 -17.20 22.76 -18.82
CA LEU A 291 -16.05 23.57 -19.23
C LEU A 291 -15.12 22.85 -20.22
N ALA A 292 -14.93 21.54 -20.10
CA ALA A 292 -14.11 20.77 -21.04
C ALA A 292 -14.76 20.56 -22.43
N ARG A 293 -16.04 20.92 -22.58
CA ARG A 293 -16.78 20.82 -23.86
C ARG A 293 -17.03 22.19 -24.52
N ALA A 294 -16.75 23.29 -23.82
CA ALA A 294 -16.87 24.67 -24.31
C ALA A 294 -15.53 25.13 -24.89
#